data_AF-A0A969LS34-F1
#
_entry.id   AF-A0A969LS34-F1
#
_cell.length_a   1.000
_cell.length_b   1.000
_cell.length_c   1.000
_cell.angle_alpha   90.00
_cell.angle_beta   90.00
_cell.angle_gamma   90.00
#
_symmetry.space_group_name_H-M   'P 1'
#
loop_
_entity.id
_entity.type
_entity.pdbx_description
1 polymer ?
#
loop_
_entity_poly.entity_id
_entity_poly.type
_entity_poly.pdbx_seq_one_letter_code
_entity_poly.pdbx_strand_id
1 'polypeptide(L)'
;MLFGNSLVNMMTNFYSAWDLFRLLSLILGLLTALYIVWGIGRAAAFIADVIFEPEDRWFRRAINWLRGLKRVLQLWWKAPALTLPDQRLKAARYYTELQILLPEKALPDWRDYNQSEYKRLREDLEGKERERQERIRESLSERLAVEAGLLAKARDWVRHKMGWESARAEPLGAVRIEDFPQLDHSRPKIKHYFEALERLQRRRIGRVDDPTRFLTEARFEVGYIAPIFLITGLANRFPDHWKLVLDNYRRLIEKDSAYPEDLRELRSFLFNCWLLWGPSIQPCSCAYWQHDSDTHRNLMIQYGYGDEANSIDILIKDGRGPHFEKLLTGILNEHVVAAPRVAIGRFRWGPSLSDSELCAAQQLVRGGSKPEQRQPLNGRLVLECEHNFVTDTDPTRSSRYYSAYLWIAFVIRSAEGAYFFPEQRWKNLLVFFEHGNIADARTYGTVKEQLVTKVCATLTKILGDPDRMNGLSMFLEYVCAFDDTNCGEGHKALFRPEVTLLSMLRGYLETLEDGHILRSDRLRLPASTGPVSANPYASCHLPEIVEQFYADLVRPT
;
A
#
# COMPACT_ATOMS: atom_id res chain seq x y z
N MET A 1 -0.85 -37.45 -81.39
CA MET A 1 -1.58 -37.79 -80.15
C MET A 1 -0.69 -37.81 -78.90
N LEU A 2 0.24 -36.84 -78.72
CA LEU A 2 1.06 -36.73 -77.50
C LEU A 2 0.99 -35.36 -76.80
N PHE A 3 0.27 -34.38 -77.36
CA PHE A 3 0.10 -33.05 -76.76
C PHE A 3 -1.23 -32.86 -75.99
N GLY A 4 -2.18 -33.80 -76.10
CA GLY A 4 -3.50 -33.68 -75.45
C GLY A 4 -3.53 -34.05 -73.96
N ASN A 5 -2.64 -34.94 -73.50
CA ASN A 5 -2.63 -35.39 -72.10
C ASN A 5 -1.90 -34.42 -71.15
N SER A 6 -1.08 -33.50 -71.67
CA SER A 6 -0.38 -32.51 -70.84
C SER A 6 -1.31 -31.37 -70.39
N LEU A 7 -2.23 -30.94 -71.25
CA LEU A 7 -3.12 -29.80 -70.99
C LEU A 7 -4.27 -30.16 -70.04
N VAL A 8 -4.77 -31.40 -70.11
CA VAL A 8 -5.77 -31.93 -69.16
C VAL A 8 -5.17 -32.11 -67.77
N ASN A 9 -3.94 -32.64 -67.65
CA ASN A 9 -3.24 -32.74 -66.37
C ASN A 9 -2.90 -31.36 -65.77
N MET A 10 -2.63 -30.36 -66.61
CA MET A 10 -2.38 -28.98 -66.16
C MET A 10 -3.67 -28.30 -65.64
N MET A 11 -4.81 -28.55 -66.28
CA MET A 11 -6.11 -28.02 -65.84
C MET A 11 -6.65 -28.72 -64.57
N THR A 12 -6.45 -30.02 -64.40
CA THR A 12 -6.80 -30.71 -63.14
C THR A 12 -5.92 -30.26 -61.98
N ASN A 13 -4.64 -30.00 -62.22
CA ASN A 13 -3.73 -29.43 -61.21
C ASN A 13 -4.09 -27.98 -60.84
N PHE A 14 -4.60 -27.19 -61.80
CA PHE A 14 -5.08 -25.83 -61.54
C PHE A 14 -6.37 -25.81 -60.72
N TYR A 15 -7.31 -26.71 -61.01
CA TYR A 15 -8.54 -26.87 -60.22
C TYR A 15 -8.21 -27.32 -58.79
N SER A 16 -7.30 -28.29 -58.62
CA SER A 16 -6.87 -28.72 -57.28
C SER A 16 -6.15 -27.60 -56.50
N ALA A 17 -5.39 -26.74 -57.19
CA ALA A 17 -4.72 -25.60 -56.55
C ALA A 17 -5.71 -24.51 -56.10
N TRP A 18 -6.76 -24.26 -56.89
CA TRP A 18 -7.80 -23.29 -56.54
C TRP A 18 -8.67 -23.76 -55.37
N ASP A 19 -9.04 -25.04 -55.35
CA ASP A 19 -9.77 -25.64 -54.24
C ASP A 19 -8.92 -25.70 -52.96
N LEU A 20 -7.61 -25.98 -53.09
CA LEU A 20 -6.66 -25.86 -51.98
C LEU A 20 -6.56 -24.43 -51.45
N PHE A 21 -6.51 -23.42 -52.33
CA PHE A 21 -6.48 -22.01 -51.93
C PHE A 21 -7.77 -21.59 -51.20
N ARG A 22 -8.95 -22.02 -51.68
CA ARG A 22 -10.23 -21.80 -51.01
C ARG A 22 -10.27 -22.47 -49.64
N LEU A 23 -9.82 -23.72 -49.55
CA LEU A 23 -9.74 -24.44 -48.29
C LEU A 23 -8.80 -23.73 -47.29
N LEU A 24 -7.61 -23.32 -47.74
CA LEU A 24 -6.66 -22.56 -46.92
C LEU A 24 -7.23 -21.20 -46.48
N SER A 25 -7.95 -20.51 -47.35
CA SER A 25 -8.63 -19.24 -47.02
C SER A 25 -9.75 -19.44 -46.00
N LEU A 26 -10.56 -20.50 -46.12
CA LEU A 26 -11.59 -20.85 -45.15
C LEU A 26 -10.99 -21.24 -43.79
N ILE A 27 -9.92 -22.05 -43.80
CA ILE A 27 -9.19 -22.42 -42.57
C ILE A 27 -8.62 -21.17 -41.91
N LEU A 28 -7.95 -20.29 -42.67
CA LEU A 28 -7.39 -19.05 -42.15
C LEU A 28 -8.48 -18.12 -41.61
N GLY A 29 -9.62 -18.02 -42.30
CA GLY A 29 -10.79 -17.25 -41.86
C GLY A 29 -11.38 -17.79 -40.56
N LEU A 30 -11.54 -19.12 -40.44
CA LEU A 30 -12.02 -19.77 -39.23
C LEU A 30 -11.04 -19.59 -38.08
N LEU A 31 -9.73 -19.80 -38.31
CA LEU A 31 -8.70 -19.57 -37.30
C LEU A 31 -8.68 -18.10 -36.83
N THR A 32 -8.86 -17.16 -37.75
CA THR A 32 -8.96 -15.73 -37.42
C THR A 32 -10.20 -15.44 -36.58
N ALA A 33 -11.36 -15.99 -36.94
CA ALA A 33 -12.60 -15.84 -36.19
C ALA A 33 -12.50 -16.44 -34.78
N LEU A 34 -11.94 -17.65 -34.65
CA LEU A 34 -11.68 -18.30 -33.38
C LEU A 34 -10.70 -17.48 -32.52
N TYR A 35 -9.65 -16.95 -33.11
CA TYR A 35 -8.69 -16.07 -32.44
C TYR A 35 -9.34 -14.77 -31.95
N ILE A 36 -10.27 -14.21 -32.74
CA ILE A 36 -11.04 -13.02 -32.35
C ILE A 36 -11.96 -13.32 -31.16
N VAL A 37 -12.78 -14.38 -31.26
CA VAL A 37 -13.70 -14.80 -30.21
C VAL A 37 -12.95 -15.14 -28.93
N TRP A 38 -11.82 -15.83 -29.04
CA TRP A 38 -10.94 -16.14 -27.91
C TRP A 38 -10.43 -14.88 -27.23
N GLY A 39 -9.94 -13.89 -28.00
CA GLY A 39 -9.48 -12.61 -27.44
C GLY A 39 -10.58 -11.81 -26.73
N ILE A 40 -11.80 -11.82 -27.28
CA ILE A 40 -12.96 -11.20 -26.65
C ILE A 40 -13.32 -11.93 -25.35
N GLY A 41 -13.37 -13.26 -25.38
CA GLY A 41 -13.67 -14.09 -24.20
C GLY A 41 -12.65 -13.89 -23.07
N ARG A 42 -11.36 -13.78 -23.41
CA ARG A 42 -10.26 -13.51 -22.46
C ARG A 42 -10.42 -12.14 -21.79
N ALA A 43 -10.65 -11.08 -22.58
CA ALA A 43 -10.88 -9.73 -22.07
C ALA A 43 -12.16 -9.66 -21.21
N ALA A 44 -13.22 -10.37 -21.62
CA ALA A 44 -14.50 -10.42 -20.91
C ALA A 44 -14.35 -11.11 -19.56
N ALA A 45 -13.65 -12.25 -19.53
CA ALA A 45 -13.34 -12.97 -18.29
C ALA A 45 -12.48 -12.12 -17.34
N PHE A 46 -11.49 -11.38 -17.87
CA PHE A 46 -10.69 -10.47 -17.07
C PHE A 46 -11.53 -9.36 -16.42
N ILE A 47 -12.35 -8.63 -17.20
CA ILE A 47 -13.24 -7.60 -16.63
C ILE A 47 -14.22 -8.23 -15.65
N ALA A 48 -14.75 -9.41 -15.98
CA ALA A 48 -15.67 -10.15 -15.12
C ALA A 48 -15.06 -10.41 -13.75
N ASP A 49 -13.88 -11.01 -13.71
CA ASP A 49 -13.18 -11.41 -12.49
C ASP A 49 -12.80 -10.22 -11.58
N VAL A 50 -12.54 -9.05 -12.16
CA VAL A 50 -12.06 -7.88 -11.40
C VAL A 50 -13.19 -6.96 -10.94
N ILE A 51 -14.12 -6.64 -11.84
CA ILE A 51 -15.16 -5.64 -11.57
C ILE A 51 -16.37 -6.24 -10.87
N PHE A 52 -16.71 -7.49 -11.18
CA PHE A 52 -17.86 -8.17 -10.59
C PHE A 52 -17.33 -9.30 -9.72
N GLU A 53 -17.42 -9.12 -8.40
CA GLU A 53 -16.81 -9.99 -7.39
C GLU A 53 -16.80 -11.48 -7.76
N PRO A 54 -15.69 -12.19 -7.51
CA PRO A 54 -15.59 -13.62 -7.79
C PRO A 54 -16.63 -14.37 -6.94
N GLU A 55 -17.59 -15.00 -7.60
CA GLU A 55 -18.64 -15.78 -6.94
C GLU A 55 -18.53 -17.26 -7.30
N ASP A 56 -18.63 -18.12 -6.29
CA ASP A 56 -18.51 -19.57 -6.44
C ASP A 56 -19.68 -20.21 -7.20
N ARG A 57 -20.83 -19.53 -7.24
CA ARG A 57 -22.02 -20.06 -7.91
C ARG A 57 -21.93 -19.86 -9.42
N TRP A 58 -21.91 -20.98 -10.15
CA TRP A 58 -21.79 -21.02 -11.61
C TRP A 58 -22.75 -20.08 -12.35
N PHE A 59 -24.01 -19.96 -11.89
CA PHE A 59 -25.02 -19.12 -12.52
C PHE A 59 -24.65 -17.63 -12.46
N ARG A 60 -24.20 -17.15 -11.29
CA ARG A 60 -23.82 -15.74 -11.17
C ARG A 60 -22.48 -15.46 -11.86
N ARG A 61 -21.56 -16.43 -11.86
CA ARG A 61 -20.34 -16.37 -12.68
C ARG A 61 -20.65 -16.19 -14.16
N ALA A 62 -21.65 -16.92 -14.70
CA ALA A 62 -22.09 -16.76 -16.08
C ALA A 62 -22.68 -15.35 -16.33
N ILE A 63 -23.47 -14.82 -15.39
CA ILE A 63 -23.98 -13.45 -15.47
C ILE A 63 -22.84 -12.42 -15.48
N ASN A 64 -21.85 -12.55 -14.60
CA ASN A 64 -20.70 -11.65 -14.53
C ASN A 64 -19.86 -11.73 -15.80
N TRP A 65 -19.69 -12.92 -16.37
CA TRP A 65 -19.04 -13.09 -17.66
C TRP A 65 -19.81 -12.41 -18.80
N LEU A 66 -21.14 -12.55 -18.86
CA LEU A 66 -21.97 -11.85 -19.84
C LEU A 66 -21.91 -10.32 -19.69
N ARG A 67 -21.86 -9.82 -18.45
CA ARG A 67 -21.63 -8.39 -18.17
C ARG A 67 -20.27 -7.94 -18.65
N GLY A 68 -19.21 -8.72 -18.40
CA GLY A 68 -17.87 -8.49 -18.92
C GLY A 68 -17.85 -8.47 -20.46
N LEU A 69 -18.51 -9.42 -21.10
CA LEU A 69 -18.65 -9.52 -22.55
C LEU A 69 -19.32 -8.28 -23.14
N LYS A 70 -20.43 -7.84 -22.53
CA LYS A 70 -21.11 -6.59 -22.90
C LYS A 70 -20.14 -5.40 -22.84
N ARG A 71 -19.30 -5.29 -21.81
CA ARG A 71 -18.30 -4.21 -21.70
C ARG A 71 -17.24 -4.31 -22.79
N VAL A 72 -16.69 -5.50 -23.07
CA VAL A 72 -15.71 -5.67 -24.16
C VAL A 72 -16.30 -5.31 -25.52
N LEU A 73 -17.54 -5.71 -25.80
CA LEU A 73 -18.22 -5.34 -27.05
C LEU A 73 -18.42 -3.83 -27.16
N GLN A 74 -18.75 -3.14 -26.06
CA GLN A 74 -18.80 -1.68 -26.00
C GLN A 74 -17.44 -1.02 -26.25
N LEU A 75 -16.35 -1.60 -25.74
CA LEU A 75 -14.98 -1.13 -26.01
C LEU A 75 -14.62 -1.30 -27.50
N TRP A 76 -14.92 -2.48 -28.05
CA TRP A 76 -14.64 -2.81 -29.45
C TRP A 76 -15.40 -1.91 -30.43
N TRP A 77 -16.67 -1.62 -30.16
CA TRP A 77 -17.46 -0.69 -30.96
C TRP A 77 -16.82 0.71 -31.05
N LYS A 78 -16.16 1.16 -29.96
CA LYS A 78 -15.52 2.48 -29.89
C LYS A 78 -14.11 2.49 -30.49
N ALA A 79 -13.40 1.37 -30.41
CA ALA A 79 -12.04 1.20 -30.90
C ALA A 79 -11.91 -0.08 -31.73
N PRO A 80 -12.49 -0.14 -32.94
CA PRO A 80 -12.47 -1.33 -33.79
C PRO A 80 -11.05 -1.71 -34.23
N ALA A 81 -10.10 -0.78 -34.15
CA ALA A 81 -8.68 -1.00 -34.41
C ALA A 81 -8.00 -1.99 -33.44
N LEU A 82 -8.65 -2.34 -32.31
CA LEU A 82 -8.21 -3.39 -31.37
C LEU A 82 -8.45 -4.78 -31.97
N THR A 83 -7.72 -5.08 -33.03
CA THR A 83 -7.87 -6.30 -33.83
C THR A 83 -7.16 -7.49 -33.19
N LEU A 84 -6.08 -7.24 -32.44
CA LEU A 84 -5.28 -8.27 -31.78
C LEU A 84 -5.78 -8.56 -30.35
N PRO A 85 -5.83 -9.82 -29.90
CA PRO A 85 -6.20 -10.20 -28.54
C PRO A 85 -5.42 -9.50 -27.43
N ASP A 86 -4.12 -9.25 -27.62
CA ASP A 86 -3.31 -8.57 -26.62
C ASP A 86 -3.71 -7.09 -26.48
N GLN A 87 -4.04 -6.42 -27.58
CA GLN A 87 -4.62 -5.07 -27.56
C GLN A 87 -5.98 -5.05 -26.86
N ARG A 88 -6.80 -6.10 -27.02
CA ARG A 88 -8.10 -6.23 -26.31
C ARG A 88 -7.91 -6.43 -24.82
N LEU A 89 -6.99 -7.29 -24.40
CA LEU A 89 -6.68 -7.46 -22.98
C LEU A 89 -6.14 -6.16 -22.39
N LYS A 90 -5.27 -5.46 -23.12
CA LYS A 90 -4.73 -4.17 -22.70
C LYS A 90 -5.82 -3.10 -22.56
N ALA A 91 -6.76 -3.04 -23.49
CA ALA A 91 -7.94 -2.18 -23.38
C ALA A 91 -8.83 -2.56 -22.18
N ALA A 92 -9.00 -3.85 -21.92
CA ALA A 92 -9.71 -4.34 -20.73
C ALA A 92 -8.99 -3.95 -19.43
N ARG A 93 -7.66 -3.97 -19.41
CA ARG A 93 -6.84 -3.47 -18.28
C ARG A 93 -7.05 -1.98 -18.07
N TYR A 94 -6.89 -1.15 -19.10
CA TYR A 94 -7.14 0.29 -18.99
C TYR A 94 -8.55 0.60 -18.48
N TYR A 95 -9.57 -0.07 -19.02
CA TYR A 95 -10.94 0.09 -18.55
C TYR A 95 -11.07 -0.27 -17.07
N THR A 96 -10.51 -1.41 -16.66
CA THR A 96 -10.61 -1.91 -15.28
C THR A 96 -9.86 -1.00 -14.30
N GLU A 97 -8.66 -0.56 -14.66
CA GLU A 97 -7.88 0.40 -13.87
C GLU A 97 -8.62 1.73 -13.71
N LEU A 98 -9.22 2.27 -14.78
CA LEU A 98 -10.01 3.50 -14.68
C LEU A 98 -11.25 3.32 -13.77
N GLN A 99 -11.89 2.15 -13.78
CA GLN A 99 -13.00 1.86 -12.86
C GLN A 99 -12.55 1.74 -11.39
N ILE A 100 -11.31 1.33 -11.16
CA ILE A 100 -10.69 1.23 -9.83
C ILE A 100 -10.26 2.62 -9.33
N LEU A 101 -9.56 3.38 -10.18
CA LEU A 101 -9.01 4.70 -9.83
C LEU A 101 -10.10 5.77 -9.72
N LEU A 102 -11.19 5.60 -10.48
CA LEU A 102 -12.39 6.42 -10.39
C LEU A 102 -13.52 5.49 -9.95
N PRO A 103 -13.66 5.17 -8.66
CA PRO A 103 -14.73 4.30 -8.20
C PRO A 103 -16.11 4.99 -8.32
N GLU A 104 -17.15 4.18 -8.44
CA GLU A 104 -18.54 4.65 -8.37
C GLU A 104 -18.82 5.11 -6.93
N LYS A 105 -19.45 6.28 -6.78
CA LYS A 105 -19.83 6.79 -5.46
C LYS A 105 -21.02 5.97 -4.95
N ALA A 106 -20.93 5.50 -3.70
CA ALA A 106 -22.05 4.83 -3.07
C ALA A 106 -23.25 5.79 -3.00
N LEU A 107 -24.45 5.28 -3.30
CA LEU A 107 -25.67 6.03 -3.08
C LEU A 107 -25.87 6.23 -1.57
N PRO A 108 -26.41 7.39 -1.14
CA PRO A 108 -26.68 7.63 0.27
C PRO A 108 -27.73 6.62 0.76
N ASP A 109 -27.72 6.25 2.04
CA ASP A 109 -28.86 5.51 2.60
C ASP A 109 -30.05 6.48 2.69
N TRP A 110 -31.20 6.08 2.16
CA TRP A 110 -32.42 6.88 2.21
C TRP A 110 -32.91 7.13 3.64
N ARG A 111 -32.46 6.32 4.61
CA ARG A 111 -32.80 6.46 6.02
C ARG A 111 -32.11 7.64 6.71
N ASP A 112 -30.99 8.10 6.16
CA ASP A 112 -30.17 9.16 6.76
C ASP A 112 -30.67 10.56 6.38
N TYR A 113 -31.63 10.67 5.46
CA TYR A 113 -32.07 11.94 4.86
C TYR A 113 -33.58 12.02 4.73
N ASN A 114 -34.13 13.23 4.79
CA ASN A 114 -35.53 13.42 4.42
C ASN A 114 -35.73 13.20 2.90
N GLN A 115 -36.98 12.96 2.46
CA GLN A 115 -37.27 12.59 1.07
C GLN A 115 -36.76 13.63 0.05
N SER A 116 -36.86 14.92 0.37
CA SER A 116 -36.35 16.00 -0.50
C SER A 116 -34.83 16.03 -0.59
N GLU A 117 -34.13 15.86 0.53
CA GLU A 117 -32.66 15.80 0.58
C GLU A 117 -32.12 14.57 -0.12
N TYR A 118 -32.72 13.40 0.12
CA TYR A 118 -32.35 12.16 -0.55
C TYR A 118 -32.49 12.29 -2.07
N LYS A 119 -33.61 12.85 -2.54
CA LYS A 119 -33.82 13.07 -3.98
C LYS A 119 -32.77 14.01 -4.57
N ARG A 120 -32.47 15.13 -3.89
CA ARG A 120 -31.43 16.08 -4.32
C ARG A 120 -30.04 15.43 -4.38
N LEU A 121 -29.67 14.69 -3.34
CA LEU A 121 -28.39 13.98 -3.27
C LEU A 121 -28.27 12.91 -4.36
N ARG A 122 -29.36 12.18 -4.62
CA ARG A 122 -29.41 11.19 -5.69
C ARG A 122 -29.26 11.82 -7.07
N GLU A 123 -29.96 12.92 -7.36
CA GLU A 123 -29.85 13.63 -8.64
C GLU A 123 -28.42 14.17 -8.87
N ASP A 124 -27.80 14.73 -7.81
CA ASP A 124 -26.40 15.17 -7.83
C ASP A 124 -25.43 14.00 -8.09
N LEU A 125 -25.64 12.85 -7.44
CA LEU A 125 -24.83 11.65 -7.65
C LEU A 125 -25.02 11.06 -9.04
N GLU A 126 -26.23 11.04 -9.59
CA GLU A 126 -26.51 10.63 -10.97
C GLU A 126 -25.85 11.58 -11.99
N GLY A 127 -25.75 12.88 -11.67
CA GLY A 127 -24.93 13.84 -12.42
C GLY A 127 -23.44 13.49 -12.38
N LYS A 128 -22.89 13.32 -11.17
CA LYS A 128 -21.48 12.96 -10.95
C LYS A 128 -21.09 11.62 -11.57
N GLU A 129 -22.00 10.65 -11.60
CA GLU A 129 -21.78 9.35 -12.25
C GLU A 129 -21.75 9.49 -13.78
N ARG A 130 -22.59 10.36 -14.36
CA ARG A 130 -22.50 10.67 -15.80
C ARG A 130 -21.16 11.31 -16.15
N GLU A 131 -20.73 12.31 -15.38
CA GLU A 131 -19.42 12.96 -15.53
C GLU A 131 -18.26 11.96 -15.34
N ARG A 132 -18.38 11.05 -14.39
CA ARG A 132 -17.41 9.97 -14.19
C ARG A 132 -17.33 9.04 -15.40
N GLN A 133 -18.46 8.57 -15.92
CA GLN A 133 -18.50 7.70 -17.10
C GLN A 133 -17.94 8.41 -18.34
N GLU A 134 -18.18 9.71 -18.48
CA GLU A 134 -17.60 10.54 -19.54
C GLU A 134 -16.08 10.63 -19.39
N ARG A 135 -15.55 10.98 -18.21
CA ARG A 135 -14.11 11.00 -17.95
C ARG A 135 -13.42 9.66 -18.20
N ILE A 136 -14.04 8.54 -17.78
CA ILE A 136 -13.52 7.19 -18.06
C ILE A 136 -13.50 6.95 -19.57
N ARG A 137 -14.55 7.37 -20.29
CA ARG A 137 -14.66 7.19 -21.74
C ARG A 137 -13.60 8.00 -22.49
N GLU A 138 -13.39 9.25 -22.11
CA GLU A 138 -12.38 10.14 -22.69
C GLU A 138 -10.98 9.60 -22.44
N SER A 139 -10.65 9.29 -21.18
CA SER A 139 -9.36 8.74 -20.76
C SER A 139 -9.02 7.45 -21.49
N LEU A 140 -10.01 6.57 -21.62
CA LEU A 140 -9.85 5.31 -22.34
C LEU A 140 -9.66 5.55 -23.85
N SER A 141 -10.43 6.45 -24.46
CA SER A 141 -10.31 6.75 -25.89
C SER A 141 -8.93 7.29 -26.23
N GLU A 142 -8.40 8.20 -25.40
CA GLU A 142 -7.07 8.77 -25.59
C GLU A 142 -5.98 7.71 -25.47
N ARG A 143 -6.00 6.92 -24.38
CA ARG A 143 -5.00 5.86 -24.15
C ARG A 143 -4.99 4.82 -25.26
N LEU A 144 -6.16 4.46 -25.79
CA LEU A 144 -6.26 3.53 -26.92
C LEU A 144 -5.84 4.17 -28.26
N ALA A 145 -6.02 5.48 -28.44
CA ALA A 145 -5.61 6.19 -29.65
C ALA A 145 -4.07 6.26 -29.79
N VAL A 146 -3.36 6.49 -28.68
CA VAL A 146 -1.89 6.47 -28.64
C VAL A 146 -1.33 5.14 -29.14
N GLU A 147 -2.02 4.03 -28.85
CA GLU A 147 -1.54 2.68 -29.16
C GLU A 147 -1.99 2.14 -30.53
N ALA A 148 -3.09 2.66 -31.08
CA ALA A 148 -3.66 2.20 -32.34
C ALA A 148 -2.83 2.62 -33.58
N GLY A 149 -1.66 3.22 -33.40
CA GLY A 149 -0.65 3.42 -34.45
C GLY A 149 -1.12 4.27 -35.63
N LEU A 150 -0.64 3.95 -36.83
CA LEU A 150 -0.90 4.68 -38.08
C LEU A 150 -2.39 4.82 -38.43
N LEU A 151 -3.24 3.86 -38.05
CA LEU A 151 -4.69 3.90 -38.35
C LEU A 151 -5.44 4.92 -37.48
N ALA A 152 -5.05 5.07 -36.20
CA ALA A 152 -5.57 6.15 -35.36
C ALA A 152 -5.10 7.51 -35.87
N LYS A 153 -3.81 7.63 -36.24
CA LYS A 153 -3.27 8.85 -36.89
C LYS A 153 -4.01 9.19 -38.19
N ALA A 154 -4.36 8.20 -39.00
CA ALA A 154 -5.14 8.41 -40.22
C ALA A 154 -6.58 8.85 -39.92
N ARG A 155 -7.22 8.28 -38.89
CA ARG A 155 -8.57 8.69 -38.47
C ARG A 155 -8.57 10.11 -37.89
N ASP A 156 -7.58 10.45 -37.09
CA ASP A 156 -7.42 11.79 -36.53
C ASP A 156 -7.08 12.81 -37.61
N TRP A 157 -6.26 12.43 -38.60
CA TRP A 157 -6.03 13.23 -39.81
C TRP A 157 -7.32 13.49 -40.59
N VAL A 158 -8.19 12.48 -40.77
CA VAL A 158 -9.50 12.65 -41.42
C VAL A 158 -10.41 13.59 -40.62
N ARG A 159 -10.49 13.45 -39.29
CA ARG A 159 -11.29 14.35 -38.44
C ARG A 159 -10.80 15.79 -38.50
N HIS A 160 -9.48 15.98 -38.43
CA HIS A 160 -8.86 17.29 -38.56
C HIS A 160 -9.16 17.92 -39.93
N LYS A 161 -9.10 17.13 -41.01
CA LYS A 161 -9.44 17.60 -42.36
C LYS A 161 -10.94 17.92 -42.53
N MET A 162 -11.82 17.33 -41.72
CA MET A 162 -13.27 17.58 -41.73
C MET A 162 -13.71 18.71 -40.79
N GLY A 163 -12.76 19.41 -40.14
CA GLY A 163 -13.09 20.52 -39.23
C GLY A 163 -13.82 20.08 -37.96
N TRP A 164 -13.79 18.79 -37.64
CA TRP A 164 -14.39 18.23 -36.42
C TRP A 164 -13.40 18.31 -35.26
N GLU A 165 -12.87 19.51 -35.01
CA GLU A 165 -12.01 19.75 -33.87
C GLU A 165 -12.88 19.87 -32.61
N SER A 166 -12.92 18.82 -31.81
CA SER A 166 -13.12 18.99 -30.37
C SER A 166 -11.96 19.81 -29.86
N ALA A 167 -12.22 20.90 -29.13
CA ALA A 167 -11.21 21.66 -28.39
C ALA A 167 -10.25 20.65 -27.75
N ARG A 168 -8.97 20.71 -28.11
CA ARG A 168 -7.97 19.79 -27.57
C ARG A 168 -7.95 19.97 -26.06
N ALA A 169 -8.60 19.06 -25.35
CA ALA A 169 -8.27 18.80 -23.96
C ALA A 169 -6.77 18.44 -23.97
N GLU A 170 -6.02 19.04 -23.04
CA GLU A 170 -4.67 18.60 -22.74
C GLU A 170 -4.65 17.07 -22.64
N PRO A 171 -3.55 16.40 -23.04
CA PRO A 171 -3.46 14.95 -22.90
C PRO A 171 -3.86 14.56 -21.48
N LEU A 172 -4.85 13.67 -21.33
CA LEU A 172 -5.34 13.15 -20.07
C LEU A 172 -4.19 12.35 -19.45
N GLY A 173 -3.31 13.06 -18.75
CA GLY A 173 -2.10 12.54 -18.13
C GLY A 173 -2.42 11.54 -17.03
N ALA A 174 -1.73 11.62 -15.90
CA ALA A 174 -2.07 10.77 -14.77
C ALA A 174 -3.52 11.01 -14.30
N VAL A 175 -4.23 9.93 -13.96
CA VAL A 175 -5.59 9.98 -13.44
C VAL A 175 -5.55 10.61 -12.06
N ARG A 176 -6.23 11.75 -11.91
CA ARG A 176 -6.33 12.46 -10.65
C ARG A 176 -7.14 11.65 -9.64
N ILE A 177 -6.55 11.38 -8.48
CA ILE A 177 -7.21 10.78 -7.33
C ILE A 177 -7.57 11.92 -6.36
N GLU A 178 -8.87 12.13 -6.19
CA GLU A 178 -9.39 13.20 -5.34
C GLU A 178 -9.61 12.76 -3.89
N ASP A 179 -9.74 11.45 -3.64
CA ASP A 179 -10.21 10.91 -2.36
C ASP A 179 -9.52 9.56 -2.05
N PHE A 180 -8.71 9.53 -0.99
CA PHE A 180 -8.03 8.33 -0.49
C PHE A 180 -8.98 7.28 0.08
N PRO A 181 -9.92 7.62 0.98
CA PRO A 181 -10.97 6.69 1.41
C PRO A 181 -11.65 5.94 0.26
N GLN A 182 -11.97 6.64 -0.83
CA GLN A 182 -12.56 5.99 -2.02
C GLN A 182 -11.62 4.97 -2.69
N LEU A 183 -10.32 5.27 -2.73
CA LEU A 183 -9.31 4.32 -3.20
C LEU A 183 -9.19 3.12 -2.25
N ASP A 184 -9.29 3.35 -0.94
CA ASP A 184 -9.24 2.30 0.08
C ASP A 184 -10.35 1.26 -0.11
N HIS A 185 -11.58 1.74 -0.36
CA HIS A 185 -12.72 0.89 -0.73
C HIS A 185 -12.49 0.09 -2.01
N SER A 186 -11.54 0.51 -2.85
CA SER A 186 -11.17 -0.18 -4.08
C SER A 186 -10.05 -1.21 -3.90
N ARG A 187 -9.45 -1.34 -2.69
CA ARG A 187 -8.41 -2.33 -2.38
C ARG A 187 -8.78 -3.77 -2.79
N PRO A 188 -10.00 -4.30 -2.53
CA PRO A 188 -10.38 -5.64 -2.98
C PRO A 188 -10.33 -5.78 -4.51
N LYS A 189 -10.76 -4.75 -5.25
CA LYS A 189 -10.72 -4.75 -6.72
C LYS A 189 -9.29 -4.70 -7.25
N ILE A 190 -8.41 -3.91 -6.60
CA ILE A 190 -6.98 -3.85 -6.96
C ILE A 190 -6.32 -5.21 -6.77
N LYS A 191 -6.61 -5.88 -5.66
CA LYS A 191 -6.15 -7.24 -5.43
C LYS A 191 -6.66 -8.21 -6.50
N HIS A 192 -7.97 -8.22 -6.77
CA HIS A 192 -8.56 -9.06 -7.82
C HIS A 192 -7.96 -8.77 -9.20
N TYR A 193 -7.62 -7.52 -9.49
CA TYR A 193 -6.91 -7.13 -10.71
C TYR A 193 -5.59 -7.89 -10.85
N PHE A 194 -4.74 -7.85 -9.83
CA PHE A 194 -3.45 -8.53 -9.87
C PHE A 194 -3.57 -10.05 -9.84
N GLU A 195 -4.51 -10.60 -9.07
CA GLU A 195 -4.81 -12.04 -9.09
C GLU A 195 -5.30 -12.51 -10.47
N ALA A 196 -6.15 -11.72 -11.14
CA ALA A 196 -6.62 -12.04 -12.48
C ALA A 196 -5.47 -12.04 -13.50
N LEU A 197 -4.55 -11.06 -13.41
CA LEU A 197 -3.35 -11.03 -14.27
C LEU A 197 -2.44 -12.23 -14.01
N GLU A 198 -2.21 -12.58 -12.74
CA GLU A 198 -1.40 -13.73 -12.38
C GLU A 198 -2.02 -15.04 -12.89
N ARG A 199 -3.35 -15.22 -12.75
CA ARG A 199 -4.07 -16.39 -13.30
C ARG A 199 -3.92 -16.49 -14.82
N LEU A 200 -3.99 -15.36 -15.53
CA LEU A 200 -3.77 -15.34 -16.99
C LEU A 200 -2.34 -15.74 -17.36
N GLN A 201 -1.35 -15.24 -16.61
CA GLN A 201 0.06 -15.56 -16.81
C GLN A 201 0.36 -17.05 -16.54
N ARG A 202 -0.10 -17.60 -15.41
CA ARG A 202 0.10 -19.01 -15.04
C ARG A 202 -0.46 -19.98 -16.07
N ARG A 203 -1.62 -19.65 -16.66
CA ARG A 203 -2.24 -20.48 -17.71
C ARG A 203 -1.53 -20.38 -19.07
N ARG A 204 -0.49 -19.55 -19.19
CA ARG A 204 0.19 -19.21 -20.47
C ARG A 204 -0.79 -18.78 -21.56
N ILE A 205 -1.92 -18.21 -21.16
CA ILE A 205 -2.97 -17.73 -22.08
C ILE A 205 -2.52 -16.33 -22.51
N GLY A 206 -1.62 -16.27 -23.50
CA GLY A 206 -1.12 -15.05 -24.13
C GLY A 206 -0.05 -14.29 -23.33
N ARG A 207 0.58 -13.30 -24.00
CA ARG A 207 1.51 -12.38 -23.36
C ARG A 207 0.70 -11.39 -22.52
N VAL A 208 1.14 -11.14 -21.29
CA VAL A 208 0.64 -10.06 -20.45
C VAL A 208 1.82 -9.12 -20.28
N ASP A 209 1.75 -7.94 -20.88
CA ASP A 209 2.80 -6.95 -20.73
C ASP A 209 2.77 -6.42 -19.30
N ASP A 210 3.79 -6.78 -18.52
CA ASP A 210 3.97 -6.28 -17.17
C ASP A 210 2.76 -6.55 -16.23
N PRO A 211 2.60 -7.80 -15.77
CA PRO A 211 1.47 -8.20 -14.95
C PRO A 211 1.55 -7.67 -13.50
N THR A 212 2.67 -7.07 -13.10
CA THR A 212 2.92 -6.68 -11.70
C THR A 212 2.45 -5.26 -11.40
N ARG A 213 2.24 -4.42 -12.41
CA ARG A 213 1.81 -3.02 -12.25
C ARG A 213 0.60 -2.64 -13.10
N PHE A 214 -0.02 -1.52 -12.72
CA PHE A 214 -1.02 -0.85 -13.55
C PHE A 214 -0.36 -0.25 -14.79
N LEU A 215 -1.13 -0.15 -15.88
CA LEU A 215 -0.75 0.59 -17.08
C LEU A 215 -1.01 2.09 -16.92
N THR A 216 -1.96 2.45 -16.07
CA THR A 216 -2.43 3.80 -15.81
C THR A 216 -1.67 4.42 -14.64
N GLU A 217 -1.17 5.64 -14.86
CA GLU A 217 -0.61 6.47 -13.80
C GLU A 217 -1.72 7.13 -12.99
N ALA A 218 -1.54 7.14 -11.68
CA ALA A 218 -2.37 7.86 -10.73
C ALA A 218 -1.61 9.10 -10.25
N ARG A 219 -2.33 10.22 -10.07
CA ARG A 219 -1.81 11.48 -9.54
C ARG A 219 -2.60 11.87 -8.31
N PHE A 220 -1.89 12.04 -7.20
CA PHE A 220 -2.42 12.57 -5.97
C PHE A 220 -1.99 14.02 -5.82
N GLU A 221 -2.95 14.93 -5.72
CA GLU A 221 -2.68 16.36 -5.59
C GLU A 221 -2.73 16.87 -4.16
N VAL A 222 -3.34 16.09 -3.27
CA VAL A 222 -3.54 16.47 -1.88
C VAL A 222 -3.07 15.31 -1.01
N GLY A 223 -1.96 15.52 -0.32
CA GLY A 223 -1.37 14.51 0.55
C GLY A 223 0.02 14.91 1.02
N TYR A 224 0.59 14.07 1.86
CA TYR A 224 1.83 14.29 2.55
C TYR A 224 2.81 13.17 2.26
N ILE A 225 4.04 13.54 1.90
CA ILE A 225 5.15 12.60 1.96
C ILE A 225 5.69 12.59 3.39
N ALA A 226 5.92 11.41 3.95
CA ALA A 226 6.51 11.26 5.27
C ALA A 226 7.46 10.06 5.27
N PRO A 227 8.73 10.20 5.72
CA PRO A 227 9.72 9.13 5.73
C PRO A 227 9.47 8.17 6.90
N ILE A 228 8.29 7.56 6.87
CA ILE A 228 7.84 6.56 7.81
C ILE A 228 7.29 5.38 7.03
N PHE A 229 7.28 4.23 7.69
CA PHE A 229 6.73 2.98 7.20
C PHE A 229 5.80 2.41 8.25
N LEU A 230 4.50 2.35 7.94
CA LEU A 230 3.48 1.83 8.83
C LEU A 230 3.54 0.31 8.87
N ILE A 231 3.75 -0.24 10.05
CA ILE A 231 3.53 -1.65 10.35
C ILE A 231 2.03 -1.88 10.43
N THR A 232 1.49 -2.76 9.58
CA THR A 232 0.05 -3.05 9.51
C THR A 232 -0.51 -3.41 10.88
N GLY A 233 -1.45 -2.62 11.41
CA GLY A 233 -2.09 -2.87 12.71
C GLY A 233 -3.19 -3.93 12.69
N LEU A 234 -3.76 -4.20 13.87
CA LEU A 234 -4.77 -5.24 14.11
C LEU A 234 -6.05 -5.05 13.30
N ALA A 235 -6.57 -3.83 13.21
CA ALA A 235 -7.81 -3.55 12.47
C ALA A 235 -7.68 -3.90 10.99
N ASN A 236 -6.52 -3.62 10.38
CA ASN A 236 -6.24 -3.92 8.99
C ASN A 236 -5.83 -5.39 8.77
N ARG A 237 -5.17 -6.01 9.75
CA ARG A 237 -4.75 -7.42 9.67
C ARG A 237 -5.92 -8.39 9.88
N PHE A 238 -6.91 -8.01 10.69
CA PHE A 238 -8.04 -8.85 11.12
C PHE A 238 -9.40 -8.14 11.00
N PRO A 239 -9.78 -7.62 9.81
CA PRO A 239 -10.94 -6.73 9.64
C PRO A 239 -12.26 -7.37 10.10
N ASP A 240 -12.44 -8.67 9.88
CA ASP A 240 -13.66 -9.43 10.22
C ASP A 240 -13.47 -10.40 11.40
N HIS A 241 -12.33 -10.32 12.09
CA HIS A 241 -11.94 -11.29 13.13
C HIS A 241 -11.71 -10.64 14.49
N TRP A 242 -12.43 -9.56 14.80
CA TRP A 242 -12.29 -8.84 16.07
C TRP A 242 -12.51 -9.72 17.31
N LYS A 243 -13.44 -10.69 17.22
CA LYS A 243 -13.65 -11.67 18.29
C LYS A 243 -12.38 -12.50 18.57
N LEU A 244 -11.66 -12.92 17.52
CA LEU A 244 -10.39 -13.63 17.66
C LEU A 244 -9.36 -12.73 18.36
N VAL A 245 -9.27 -11.47 17.95
CA VAL A 245 -8.36 -10.50 18.57
C VAL A 245 -8.66 -10.36 20.06
N LEU A 246 -9.92 -10.11 20.45
CA LEU A 246 -10.27 -9.93 21.86
C LEU A 246 -10.12 -11.21 22.71
N ASP A 247 -10.65 -12.34 22.24
CA ASP A 247 -10.70 -13.58 23.01
C ASP A 247 -9.30 -14.19 23.19
N ASN A 248 -8.49 -14.22 22.14
CA ASN A 248 -7.16 -14.83 22.21
C ASN A 248 -6.15 -13.92 22.90
N TYR A 249 -6.29 -12.60 22.76
CA TYR A 249 -5.43 -11.65 23.44
C TYR A 249 -5.50 -11.83 24.97
N ARG A 250 -6.71 -11.94 25.54
CA ARG A 250 -6.88 -12.19 26.97
C ARG A 250 -6.19 -13.48 27.41
N ARG A 251 -6.35 -14.56 26.65
CA ARG A 251 -5.69 -15.85 26.92
C ARG A 251 -4.17 -15.78 26.87
N LEU A 252 -3.61 -14.95 26.00
CA LEU A 252 -2.15 -14.76 25.90
C LEU A 252 -1.57 -14.14 27.17
N ILE A 253 -2.34 -13.29 27.85
CA ILE A 253 -1.87 -12.47 28.97
C ILE A 253 -2.17 -13.15 30.30
N GLU A 254 -3.31 -13.84 30.44
CA GLU A 254 -3.69 -14.52 31.69
C GLU A 254 -2.59 -15.48 32.19
N LYS A 255 -1.81 -16.05 31.27
CA LYS A 255 -0.69 -16.97 31.56
C LYS A 255 0.65 -16.29 31.87
N ASP A 256 0.77 -14.97 31.71
CA ASP A 256 2.04 -14.24 31.93
C ASP A 256 2.29 -14.00 33.43
N SER A 257 2.65 -15.06 34.17
CA SER A 257 2.90 -14.98 35.62
C SER A 257 4.23 -14.33 36.00
N ALA A 258 5.05 -13.95 35.01
CA ALA A 258 6.35 -13.30 35.23
C ALA A 258 6.21 -11.84 35.71
N TYR A 259 5.04 -11.22 35.53
CA TYR A 259 4.76 -9.86 35.95
C TYR A 259 3.64 -9.82 37.01
N PRO A 260 3.66 -8.84 37.92
CA PRO A 260 2.49 -8.55 38.75
C PRO A 260 1.27 -8.23 37.89
N GLU A 261 0.07 -8.54 38.38
CA GLU A 261 -1.18 -8.42 37.64
C GLU A 261 -1.39 -7.00 37.06
N ASP A 262 -1.21 -5.96 37.87
CA ASP A 262 -1.36 -4.56 37.43
C ASP A 262 -0.41 -4.19 36.28
N LEU A 263 0.86 -4.59 36.38
CA LEU A 263 1.86 -4.30 35.33
C LEU A 263 1.57 -5.10 34.07
N ARG A 264 1.17 -6.36 34.21
CA ARG A 264 0.79 -7.24 33.12
C ARG A 264 -0.40 -6.66 32.33
N GLU A 265 -1.45 -6.26 33.03
CA GLU A 265 -2.64 -5.64 32.44
C GLU A 265 -2.28 -4.31 31.74
N LEU A 266 -1.56 -3.41 32.42
CA LEU A 266 -1.15 -2.12 31.85
C LEU A 266 -0.29 -2.29 30.60
N ARG A 267 0.78 -3.10 30.69
CA ARG A 267 1.72 -3.37 29.60
C ARG A 267 0.98 -3.89 28.38
N SER A 268 0.14 -4.89 28.61
CA SER A 268 -0.62 -5.51 27.54
C SER A 268 -1.56 -4.49 26.90
N PHE A 269 -2.39 -3.81 27.69
CA PHE A 269 -3.38 -2.83 27.22
C PHE A 269 -2.72 -1.78 26.32
N LEU A 270 -1.60 -1.21 26.78
CA LEU A 270 -0.83 -0.24 26.01
C LEU A 270 -0.32 -0.82 24.68
N PHE A 271 0.24 -2.02 24.70
CA PHE A 271 0.73 -2.68 23.48
C PHE A 271 -0.41 -2.94 22.47
N ASN A 272 -1.56 -3.42 22.94
CA ASN A 272 -2.71 -3.71 22.08
C ASN A 272 -3.31 -2.44 21.48
N CYS A 273 -3.49 -1.39 22.29
CA CYS A 273 -4.01 -0.11 21.80
C CYS A 273 -3.05 0.57 20.82
N TRP A 274 -1.74 0.50 21.07
CA TRP A 274 -0.71 0.98 20.15
C TRP A 274 -0.77 0.25 18.79
N LEU A 275 -0.99 -1.06 18.82
CA LEU A 275 -1.01 -1.89 17.61
C LEU A 275 -2.36 -1.90 16.89
N LEU A 276 -3.42 -1.34 17.49
CA LEU A 276 -4.77 -1.34 16.93
C LEU A 276 -4.81 -0.86 15.47
N TRP A 277 -4.18 0.28 15.23
CA TRP A 277 -4.07 0.92 13.91
C TRP A 277 -2.71 0.68 13.25
N GLY A 278 -1.71 0.36 14.06
CA GLY A 278 -0.37 0.00 13.61
C GLY A 278 0.63 1.13 13.81
N PRO A 279 1.87 0.83 14.25
CA PRO A 279 2.89 1.85 14.44
C PRO A 279 3.71 2.11 13.19
N SER A 280 4.13 3.35 13.03
CA SER A 280 5.12 3.73 12.01
C SER A 280 6.55 3.69 12.52
N ILE A 281 7.46 3.24 11.66
CA ILE A 281 8.91 3.20 11.90
C ILE A 281 9.66 4.04 10.86
N GLN A 282 10.77 4.65 11.25
CA GLN A 282 11.58 5.47 10.36
C GLN A 282 12.69 4.67 9.66
N PRO A 283 13.02 5.00 8.39
CA PRO A 283 14.21 4.53 7.71
C PRO A 283 15.49 4.83 8.49
N CYS A 284 16.40 3.86 8.54
CA CYS A 284 17.67 3.94 9.25
C CYS A 284 18.85 3.58 8.33
N SER A 285 20.07 3.86 8.77
CA SER A 285 21.31 3.45 8.11
C SER A 285 21.75 2.00 8.39
N CYS A 286 21.04 1.27 9.25
CA CYS A 286 21.39 -0.11 9.60
C CYS A 286 21.07 -1.12 8.47
N ALA A 287 21.64 -2.32 8.57
CA ALA A 287 21.51 -3.38 7.56
C ALA A 287 20.04 -3.77 7.25
N TYR A 288 19.11 -3.64 8.21
CA TYR A 288 17.69 -3.95 8.00
C TYR A 288 17.00 -3.04 6.97
N TRP A 289 17.58 -1.87 6.70
CA TRP A 289 17.10 -0.90 5.72
C TRP A 289 17.95 -0.83 4.46
N GLN A 290 19.00 -1.65 4.38
CA GLN A 290 19.82 -1.80 3.20
C GLN A 290 19.21 -2.86 2.28
N HIS A 291 19.42 -2.71 0.97
CA HIS A 291 19.04 -3.70 -0.03
C HIS A 291 20.25 -4.59 -0.30
N ASP A 292 20.02 -5.87 -0.61
CA ASP A 292 21.10 -6.85 -0.87
C ASP A 292 21.96 -6.51 -2.10
N SER A 293 21.54 -5.55 -2.92
CA SER A 293 22.28 -5.09 -4.10
C SER A 293 22.40 -3.57 -4.13
N ASP A 294 23.63 -3.07 -4.31
CA ASP A 294 23.93 -1.65 -4.54
C ASP A 294 23.20 -1.04 -5.76
N THR A 295 22.65 -1.88 -6.65
CA THR A 295 21.91 -1.49 -7.84
C THR A 295 20.50 -0.97 -7.56
N HIS A 296 19.94 -1.23 -6.37
CA HIS A 296 18.58 -0.82 -6.01
C HIS A 296 18.60 0.11 -4.79
N ARG A 297 18.74 1.42 -5.06
CA ARG A 297 18.65 2.49 -4.07
C ARG A 297 17.21 2.93 -3.84
N ASN A 298 16.27 2.00 -3.84
CA ASN A 298 14.86 2.32 -3.70
C ASN A 298 14.56 2.71 -2.24
N LEU A 299 13.69 3.69 -2.06
CA LEU A 299 13.19 4.09 -0.74
C LEU A 299 11.68 3.94 -0.74
N MET A 300 11.16 3.08 0.13
CA MET A 300 9.72 3.02 0.38
C MET A 300 9.38 3.81 1.64
N ILE A 301 8.39 4.69 1.52
CA ILE A 301 7.89 5.58 2.57
C ILE A 301 6.37 5.75 2.41
N GLN A 302 5.74 6.56 3.25
CA GLN A 302 4.30 6.76 3.19
C GLN A 302 3.93 8.04 2.43
N TYR A 303 2.84 7.92 1.68
CA TYR A 303 2.08 9.06 1.18
C TYR A 303 0.70 9.04 1.85
N GLY A 304 0.49 9.98 2.76
CA GLY A 304 -0.65 9.98 3.68
C GLY A 304 -1.57 11.18 3.52
N TYR A 305 -2.82 11.00 3.95
CA TYR A 305 -3.83 12.04 4.03
C TYR A 305 -4.72 11.82 5.26
N GLY A 306 -4.81 12.83 6.12
CA GLY A 306 -5.58 12.72 7.36
C GLY A 306 -4.84 11.93 8.42
N ASP A 307 -4.96 10.61 8.42
CA ASP A 307 -4.38 9.69 9.40
C ASP A 307 -3.43 8.69 8.71
N GLU A 308 -2.36 8.27 9.37
CA GLU A 308 -1.39 7.32 8.81
C GLU A 308 -2.00 5.98 8.41
N ALA A 309 -3.08 5.52 9.06
CA ALA A 309 -3.77 4.30 8.68
C ALA A 309 -4.44 4.40 7.29
N ASN A 310 -4.73 5.63 6.83
CA ASN A 310 -5.30 5.93 5.51
C ASN A 310 -4.23 6.26 4.45
N SER A 311 -2.96 5.96 4.74
CA SER A 311 -1.86 6.18 3.79
C SER A 311 -1.70 5.03 2.80
N ILE A 312 -0.96 5.30 1.73
CA ILE A 312 -0.43 4.30 0.81
C ILE A 312 1.09 4.27 0.90
N ASP A 313 1.67 3.10 0.69
CA ASP A 313 3.12 3.00 0.55
C ASP A 313 3.51 3.54 -0.84
N ILE A 314 4.55 4.36 -0.89
CA ILE A 314 5.16 4.82 -2.12
C ILE A 314 6.57 4.24 -2.24
N LEU A 315 6.87 3.64 -3.38
CA LEU A 315 8.20 3.13 -3.71
C LEU A 315 8.88 4.14 -4.63
N ILE A 316 9.87 4.85 -4.12
CA ILE A 316 10.63 5.87 -4.86
C ILE A 316 11.89 5.23 -5.42
N LYS A 317 11.94 5.12 -6.75
CA LYS A 317 13.14 4.65 -7.45
C LYS A 317 14.30 5.59 -7.21
N ASP A 318 15.45 5.03 -6.82
CA ASP A 318 16.64 5.79 -6.41
C ASP A 318 16.34 6.81 -5.28
N GLY A 319 15.34 6.56 -4.44
CA GLY A 319 15.00 7.43 -3.32
C GLY A 319 16.04 7.45 -2.18
N ARG A 320 17.00 6.51 -2.18
CA ARG A 320 18.24 6.56 -1.36
C ARG A 320 19.39 7.26 -2.07
N GLY A 321 19.14 7.84 -3.25
CA GLY A 321 20.10 8.67 -3.96
C GLY A 321 20.32 10.00 -3.22
N PRO A 322 21.54 10.56 -3.26
CA PRO A 322 21.89 11.77 -2.50
C PRO A 322 21.04 12.99 -2.88
N HIS A 323 20.52 13.04 -4.11
CA HIS A 323 19.63 14.10 -4.54
C HIS A 323 18.28 14.06 -3.81
N PHE A 324 17.64 12.89 -3.76
CA PHE A 324 16.34 12.74 -3.12
C PHE A 324 16.44 12.82 -1.60
N GLU A 325 17.47 12.25 -0.99
CA GLU A 325 17.71 12.38 0.45
C GLU A 325 17.90 13.85 0.85
N LYS A 326 18.72 14.61 0.10
CA LYS A 326 18.89 16.06 0.33
C LYS A 326 17.59 16.84 0.14
N LEU A 327 16.81 16.50 -0.89
CA LEU A 327 15.50 17.10 -1.14
C LEU A 327 14.58 16.86 0.06
N LEU A 328 14.45 15.61 0.50
CA LEU A 328 13.55 15.25 1.59
C LEU A 328 13.99 15.86 2.92
N THR A 329 15.29 15.84 3.25
CA THR A 329 15.85 16.52 4.43
C THR A 329 15.70 18.04 4.35
N GLY A 330 15.73 18.65 3.16
CA GLY A 330 15.50 20.09 3.03
C GLY A 330 14.02 20.47 3.19
N ILE A 331 13.11 19.56 2.87
CA ILE A 331 11.66 19.76 2.98
C ILE A 331 11.19 19.53 4.42
N LEU A 332 11.70 18.48 5.05
CA LEU A 332 11.43 18.15 6.43
C LEU A 332 12.28 19.09 7.29
N ASN A 333 11.66 20.11 7.87
CA ASN A 333 12.35 20.98 8.81
C ASN A 333 12.56 20.26 10.15
N GLU A 334 13.28 20.91 11.07
CA GLU A 334 13.60 20.41 12.43
C GLU A 334 12.37 19.99 13.26
N HIS A 335 11.17 20.36 12.81
CA HIS A 335 9.94 20.26 13.59
C HIS A 335 8.78 19.53 12.88
N VAL A 336 8.93 19.06 11.63
CA VAL A 336 7.88 18.29 10.94
C VAL A 336 8.43 16.99 10.37
N VAL A 337 7.61 15.94 10.40
CA VAL A 337 7.94 14.61 9.87
C VAL A 337 7.15 14.30 8.60
N ALA A 338 6.35 15.27 8.14
CA ALA A 338 5.59 15.16 6.91
C ALA A 338 5.52 16.48 6.17
N ALA A 339 5.50 16.43 4.85
CA ALA A 339 5.40 17.62 4.02
C ALA A 339 4.43 17.45 2.85
N PRO A 340 3.69 18.51 2.50
CA PRO A 340 2.66 18.42 1.49
C PRO A 340 3.31 18.32 0.09
N ARG A 341 2.89 17.31 -0.67
CA ARG A 341 3.47 16.96 -1.97
C ARG A 341 2.42 16.40 -2.92
N VAL A 342 2.66 16.58 -4.21
CA VAL A 342 1.98 15.83 -5.27
C VAL A 342 2.77 14.55 -5.51
N ALA A 343 2.10 13.41 -5.60
CA ALA A 343 2.72 12.14 -5.95
C ALA A 343 2.10 11.58 -7.23
N ILE A 344 2.93 11.16 -8.18
CA ILE A 344 2.49 10.52 -9.42
C ILE A 344 3.23 9.19 -9.57
N GLY A 345 2.48 8.14 -9.88
CA GLY A 345 3.07 6.81 -10.02
C GLY A 345 2.09 5.79 -10.55
N ARG A 346 2.54 4.53 -10.60
CA ARG A 346 1.72 3.39 -11.01
C ARG A 346 1.55 2.44 -9.85
N PHE A 347 0.34 1.95 -9.65
CA PHE A 347 0.10 0.96 -8.61
C PHE A 347 0.76 -0.36 -8.95
N ARG A 348 1.31 -0.98 -7.90
CA ARG A 348 1.93 -2.29 -7.90
C ARG A 348 1.41 -3.08 -6.71
N TRP A 349 1.28 -4.38 -6.89
CA TRP A 349 0.90 -5.26 -5.80
C TRP A 349 2.12 -5.55 -4.91
N GLY A 350 2.05 -5.23 -3.62
CA GLY A 350 3.14 -5.46 -2.68
C GLY A 350 3.73 -6.89 -2.75
N PRO A 351 2.90 -7.95 -2.74
CA PRO A 351 3.36 -9.33 -2.90
C PRO A 351 4.12 -9.64 -4.20
N SER A 352 4.04 -8.79 -5.23
CA SER A 352 4.79 -8.93 -6.49
C SER A 352 6.17 -8.26 -6.48
N LEU A 353 6.53 -7.58 -5.39
CA LEU A 353 7.87 -7.01 -5.21
C LEU A 353 8.90 -8.13 -4.96
N SER A 354 10.09 -7.97 -5.50
CA SER A 354 11.21 -8.90 -5.32
C SER A 354 12.07 -8.54 -4.11
N ASP A 355 12.89 -9.48 -3.62
CA ASP A 355 13.76 -9.28 -2.44
C ASP A 355 14.81 -8.19 -2.68
N SER A 356 15.21 -7.97 -3.92
CA SER A 356 16.09 -6.86 -4.29
C SER A 356 15.41 -5.49 -4.29
N GLU A 357 14.08 -5.44 -4.16
CA GLU A 357 13.30 -4.19 -4.13
C GLU A 357 12.84 -3.80 -2.72
N LEU A 358 12.91 -4.73 -1.75
CA LEU A 358 12.46 -4.53 -0.38
C LEU A 358 13.57 -4.91 0.59
N CYS A 359 13.91 -4.00 1.49
CA CYS A 359 14.77 -4.31 2.63
C CYS A 359 14.01 -5.14 3.69
N ALA A 360 14.75 -5.72 4.64
CA ALA A 360 14.18 -6.57 5.69
C ALA A 360 13.09 -5.88 6.51
N ALA A 361 13.26 -4.59 6.83
CA ALA A 361 12.28 -3.80 7.59
C ALA A 361 10.92 -3.62 6.87
N GLN A 362 10.88 -3.83 5.54
CA GLN A 362 9.72 -3.52 4.69
C GLN A 362 9.01 -4.77 4.14
N GLN A 363 9.46 -5.96 4.53
CA GLN A 363 8.93 -7.23 4.00
C GLN A 363 7.42 -7.42 4.23
N LEU A 364 6.84 -6.77 5.26
CA LEU A 364 5.40 -6.83 5.57
C LEU A 364 4.49 -6.36 4.42
N VAL A 365 5.02 -5.58 3.49
CA VAL A 365 4.30 -5.17 2.26
C VAL A 365 3.81 -6.36 1.45
N ARG A 366 4.46 -7.52 1.59
CA ARG A 366 4.05 -8.78 0.94
C ARG A 366 3.01 -9.58 1.72
N GLY A 367 2.50 -9.05 2.83
CA GLY A 367 1.54 -9.72 3.69
C GLY A 367 2.18 -10.68 4.71
N GLY A 368 3.49 -10.57 4.92
CA GLY A 368 4.23 -11.27 5.98
C GLY A 368 5.74 -11.12 5.79
N SER A 369 6.51 -11.15 6.89
CA SER A 369 7.95 -10.95 6.85
C SER A 369 8.71 -12.16 6.29
N LYS A 370 8.23 -13.38 6.62
CA LYS A 370 8.84 -14.65 6.18
C LYS A 370 8.10 -15.25 4.99
N PRO A 371 8.79 -15.81 3.98
CA PRO A 371 8.16 -16.40 2.79
C PRO A 371 7.05 -17.41 3.10
N GLU A 372 7.25 -18.27 4.10
CA GLU A 372 6.31 -19.31 4.54
C GLU A 372 5.10 -18.77 5.32
N GLN A 373 5.17 -17.54 5.83
CA GLN A 373 4.11 -16.87 6.58
C GLN A 373 3.37 -15.81 5.74
N ARG A 374 3.85 -15.50 4.53
CA ARG A 374 3.22 -14.51 3.65
C ARG A 374 1.81 -14.95 3.31
N GLN A 375 0.85 -14.09 3.68
CA GLN A 375 -0.53 -14.20 3.23
C GLN A 375 -0.76 -13.12 2.18
N PRO A 376 -0.81 -13.45 0.87
CA PRO A 376 -0.93 -12.45 -0.18
C PRO A 376 -2.14 -11.54 -0.01
N LEU A 377 -3.23 -12.02 0.61
CA LEU A 377 -4.42 -11.22 0.88
C LEU A 377 -4.17 -10.05 1.83
N ASN A 378 -3.13 -10.14 2.66
CA ASN A 378 -2.70 -9.11 3.60
C ASN A 378 -1.58 -8.23 3.02
N GLY A 379 -1.25 -8.41 1.73
CA GLY A 379 -0.31 -7.58 1.01
C GLY A 379 -0.81 -6.14 0.88
N ARG A 380 0.14 -5.20 0.82
CA ARG A 380 -0.14 -3.77 0.75
C ARG A 380 -0.12 -3.28 -0.69
N LEU A 381 -0.88 -2.22 -0.94
CA LEU A 381 -0.86 -1.49 -2.19
C LEU A 381 0.34 -0.55 -2.21
N VAL A 382 1.14 -0.59 -3.27
CA VAL A 382 2.32 0.26 -3.42
C VAL A 382 2.16 1.14 -4.65
N LEU A 383 2.40 2.44 -4.52
CA LEU A 383 2.52 3.35 -5.66
C LEU A 383 4.00 3.46 -6.03
N GLU A 384 4.38 2.91 -7.19
CA GLU A 384 5.73 3.03 -7.72
C GLU A 384 5.90 4.39 -8.40
N CYS A 385 6.77 5.23 -7.83
CA CYS A 385 7.09 6.58 -8.29
C CYS A 385 8.54 6.65 -8.79
N GLU A 386 8.80 7.47 -9.80
CA GLU A 386 10.18 7.90 -10.11
C GLU A 386 10.50 9.20 -9.36
N HIS A 387 11.78 9.52 -9.16
CA HIS A 387 12.20 10.60 -8.26
C HIS A 387 11.63 11.99 -8.62
N ASN A 388 11.32 12.22 -9.90
CA ASN A 388 10.83 13.49 -10.46
C ASN A 388 9.29 13.63 -10.36
N PHE A 389 8.60 12.60 -9.87
CA PHE A 389 7.15 12.56 -9.78
C PHE A 389 6.63 12.84 -8.36
N VAL A 390 7.50 13.32 -7.48
CA VAL A 390 7.15 13.95 -6.22
C VAL A 390 7.46 15.44 -6.34
N THR A 391 6.44 16.28 -6.44
CA THR A 391 6.61 17.73 -6.65
C THR A 391 5.93 18.56 -5.56
N ASP A 392 6.30 19.83 -5.45
CA ASP A 392 5.59 20.78 -4.60
C ASP A 392 4.09 20.81 -4.94
N THR A 393 3.27 20.92 -3.90
CA THR A 393 1.86 21.23 -4.04
C THR A 393 1.63 22.71 -3.79
N ASP A 394 0.54 23.24 -4.34
CA ASP A 394 0.01 24.54 -3.96
C ASP A 394 -0.33 24.50 -2.45
N PRO A 395 0.31 25.36 -1.61
CA PRO A 395 0.07 25.39 -0.16
C PRO A 395 -1.38 25.70 0.20
N THR A 396 -2.13 26.36 -0.70
CA THR A 396 -3.54 26.69 -0.48
C THR A 396 -4.46 25.47 -0.63
N ARG A 397 -3.97 24.40 -1.27
CA ARG A 397 -4.73 23.17 -1.53
C ARG A 397 -4.46 22.04 -0.55
N SER A 398 -3.37 22.11 0.23
CA SER A 398 -3.04 21.09 1.23
C SER A 398 -3.76 21.34 2.56
N SER A 399 -4.59 20.38 3.00
CA SER A 399 -5.05 20.31 4.39
C SER A 399 -3.83 20.31 5.32
N ARG A 400 -3.75 21.14 6.36
CA ARG A 400 -2.62 21.17 7.33
C ARG A 400 -2.60 19.98 8.31
N TYR A 401 -3.33 18.92 8.01
CA TYR A 401 -3.56 17.81 8.91
C TYR A 401 -3.10 16.50 8.30
N TYR A 402 -2.02 15.96 8.87
CA TYR A 402 -1.63 14.58 8.69
C TYR A 402 -1.05 14.05 9.99
N SER A 403 -1.70 13.03 10.56
CA SER A 403 -1.42 12.52 11.89
C SER A 403 -0.84 11.11 11.88
N ALA A 404 -0.07 10.81 12.92
CA ALA A 404 0.53 9.51 13.17
C ALA A 404 0.63 9.26 14.69
N TYR A 405 0.77 7.99 15.07
CA TYR A 405 1.13 7.60 16.42
C TYR A 405 2.59 7.94 16.70
N LEU A 406 2.78 8.86 17.65
CA LEU A 406 4.06 9.09 18.29
C LEU A 406 4.19 8.07 19.42
N TRP A 407 5.34 7.43 19.54
CA TRP A 407 5.52 6.38 20.53
C TRP A 407 6.94 6.31 21.07
N ILE A 408 7.07 5.75 22.28
CA ILE A 408 8.32 5.44 22.95
C ILE A 408 8.22 4.08 23.61
N ALA A 409 9.24 3.25 23.43
CA ALA A 409 9.25 1.88 23.90
C ALA A 409 10.39 1.65 24.90
N PHE A 410 10.07 0.88 25.93
CA PHE A 410 10.99 0.34 26.92
C PHE A 410 10.90 -1.19 26.93
N VAL A 411 11.98 -1.84 27.32
CA VAL A 411 11.99 -3.27 27.63
C VAL A 411 12.07 -3.46 29.14
N ILE A 412 11.27 -4.40 29.65
CA ILE A 412 11.26 -4.80 31.06
C ILE A 412 12.29 -5.91 31.24
N ARG A 413 13.26 -5.73 32.15
CA ARG A 413 14.32 -6.72 32.44
C ARG A 413 14.39 -7.04 33.93
N SER A 414 14.80 -8.26 34.26
CA SER A 414 15.06 -8.66 35.64
C SER A 414 16.25 -7.88 36.22
N ALA A 415 16.46 -7.95 37.54
CA ALA A 415 17.61 -7.34 38.21
C ALA A 415 18.95 -7.78 37.63
N GLU A 416 19.03 -9.05 37.22
CA GLU A 416 20.20 -9.68 36.58
C GLU A 416 20.36 -9.26 35.12
N GLY A 417 19.40 -8.52 34.57
CA GLY A 417 19.35 -8.11 33.18
C GLY A 417 18.81 -9.18 32.24
N ALA A 418 18.14 -10.22 32.72
CA ALA A 418 17.50 -11.19 31.83
C ALA A 418 16.19 -10.64 31.25
N TYR A 419 15.80 -11.10 30.05
CA TYR A 419 14.44 -10.93 29.55
C TYR A 419 13.52 -11.95 30.19
N PHE A 420 12.32 -11.56 30.59
CA PHE A 420 11.34 -12.47 31.17
C PHE A 420 10.79 -13.46 30.13
N PHE A 421 10.64 -13.00 28.89
CA PHE A 421 10.14 -13.79 27.77
C PHE A 421 11.11 -13.72 26.58
N PRO A 422 12.27 -14.41 26.61
CA PRO A 422 13.29 -14.30 25.56
C PRO A 422 12.74 -14.72 24.18
N GLU A 423 11.87 -15.73 24.16
CA GLU A 423 11.28 -16.25 22.93
C GLU A 423 10.08 -15.43 22.45
N GLN A 424 9.45 -14.61 23.28
CA GLN A 424 8.25 -13.82 22.94
C GLN A 424 8.52 -12.34 23.19
N ARG A 425 9.34 -11.73 22.32
CA ARG A 425 9.90 -10.38 22.53
C ARG A 425 8.83 -9.34 22.83
N TRP A 426 7.70 -9.38 22.14
CA TRP A 426 6.59 -8.44 22.35
C TRP A 426 6.08 -8.43 23.80
N LYS A 427 6.23 -9.53 24.55
CA LYS A 427 5.84 -9.59 25.97
C LYS A 427 6.72 -8.77 26.89
N ASN A 428 7.96 -8.48 26.50
CA ASN A 428 8.86 -7.66 27.31
C ASN A 428 8.71 -6.16 27.01
N LEU A 429 7.92 -5.76 26.01
CA LEU A 429 7.76 -4.37 25.61
C LEU A 429 6.72 -3.65 26.47
N LEU A 430 7.11 -2.45 26.91
CA LEU A 430 6.22 -1.44 27.49
C LEU A 430 6.26 -0.21 26.58
N VAL A 431 5.16 0.03 25.87
CA VAL A 431 5.09 1.08 24.85
C VAL A 431 4.10 2.16 25.28
N PHE A 432 4.51 3.41 25.17
CA PHE A 432 3.64 4.57 25.37
C PHE A 432 3.43 5.24 24.02
N PHE A 433 2.23 5.73 23.78
CA PHE A 433 1.91 6.42 22.54
C PHE A 433 0.95 7.58 22.75
N GLU A 434 0.98 8.52 21.81
CA GLU A 434 0.04 9.62 21.63
C GLU A 434 -0.22 9.82 20.15
N HIS A 435 -1.39 10.31 19.80
CA HIS A 435 -1.72 10.63 18.41
C HIS A 435 -1.41 12.11 18.15
N GLY A 436 -0.62 12.39 17.11
CA GLY A 436 -0.13 13.75 16.85
C GLY A 436 -0.16 14.12 15.38
N ASN A 437 -0.42 15.39 15.08
CA ASN A 437 -0.28 15.95 13.73
C ASN A 437 1.21 16.13 13.42
N ILE A 438 1.76 15.30 12.54
CA ILE A 438 3.18 15.29 12.14
C ILE A 438 3.50 16.26 11.00
N ALA A 439 2.47 16.90 10.43
CA ALA A 439 2.60 17.97 9.43
C ALA A 439 2.64 19.38 10.03
N ASP A 440 2.32 19.55 11.31
CA ASP A 440 2.32 20.85 12.00
C ASP A 440 3.36 20.86 13.13
N ALA A 441 4.39 21.70 12.97
CA ALA A 441 5.52 21.77 13.88
C ALA A 441 5.14 22.00 15.35
N ARG A 442 4.19 22.92 15.58
CA ARG A 442 3.76 23.28 16.92
C ARG A 442 3.02 22.14 17.58
N THR A 443 2.03 21.57 16.89
CA THR A 443 1.26 20.44 17.39
C THR A 443 2.15 19.23 17.62
N TYR A 444 3.06 18.93 16.69
CA TYR A 444 4.03 17.86 16.84
C TYR A 444 4.90 18.02 18.09
N GLY A 445 5.47 19.21 18.31
CA GLY A 445 6.24 19.52 19.51
C GLY A 445 5.44 19.35 20.80
N THR A 446 4.25 19.94 20.87
CA THR A 446 3.38 19.84 22.06
C THR A 446 2.97 18.39 22.37
N VAL A 447 2.62 17.59 21.36
CA VAL A 447 2.23 16.18 21.58
C VAL A 447 3.43 15.35 22.04
N LYS A 448 4.66 15.65 21.58
CA LYS A 448 5.87 15.02 22.11
C LYS A 448 6.10 15.33 23.58
N GLU A 449 5.89 16.58 23.99
CA GLU A 449 5.97 16.97 25.41
C GLU A 449 4.95 16.21 26.25
N GLN A 450 3.69 16.15 25.79
CA GLN A 450 2.62 15.39 26.44
C GLN A 450 2.96 13.90 26.58
N LEU A 451 3.50 13.28 25.52
CA LEU A 451 3.94 11.89 25.55
C LEU A 451 5.05 11.69 26.59
N VAL A 452 6.06 12.56 26.63
CA VAL A 452 7.15 12.47 27.63
C VAL A 452 6.61 12.65 29.05
N THR A 453 5.73 13.62 29.30
CA THR A 453 5.09 13.80 30.61
C THR A 453 4.30 12.57 31.03
N LYS A 454 3.49 12.00 30.12
CA LYS A 454 2.73 10.76 30.36
C LYS A 454 3.63 9.58 30.69
N VAL A 455 4.73 9.44 29.95
CA VAL A 455 5.75 8.40 30.19
C VAL A 455 6.33 8.57 31.58
N CYS A 456 6.89 9.73 31.91
CA CYS A 456 7.49 9.98 33.22
C CYS A 456 6.50 9.74 34.36
N ALA A 457 5.27 10.26 34.28
CA ALA A 457 4.25 10.05 35.30
C ALA A 457 3.90 8.57 35.50
N THR A 458 3.84 7.79 34.41
CA THR A 458 3.53 6.36 34.49
C THR A 458 4.71 5.56 35.00
N LEU A 459 5.93 5.86 34.53
CA LEU A 459 7.15 5.21 35.00
C LEU A 459 7.40 5.46 36.49
N THR A 460 7.10 6.66 37.00
CA THR A 460 7.18 6.95 38.44
C THR A 460 6.27 6.03 39.24
N LYS A 461 5.06 5.74 38.76
CA LYS A 461 4.14 4.82 39.43
C LYS A 461 4.60 3.36 39.35
N ILE A 462 5.12 2.93 38.20
CA ILE A 462 5.62 1.57 38.00
C ILE A 462 6.85 1.30 38.87
N LEU A 463 7.76 2.27 38.97
CA LEU A 463 9.02 2.10 39.69
C LEU A 463 8.90 2.48 41.18
N GLY A 464 7.97 3.36 41.56
CA GLY A 464 7.87 3.92 42.90
C GLY A 464 7.12 3.07 43.92
N ASP A 465 6.47 1.97 43.52
CA ASP A 465 5.65 1.13 44.40
C ASP A 465 6.26 -0.28 44.52
N PRO A 466 7.05 -0.56 45.57
CA PRO A 466 7.67 -1.87 45.79
C PRO A 466 6.66 -2.99 46.02
N ASP A 467 5.49 -2.66 46.60
CA ASP A 467 4.44 -3.62 46.93
C ASP A 467 3.69 -4.06 45.67
N ARG A 468 3.40 -3.12 44.74
CA ARG A 468 2.89 -3.46 43.39
C ARG A 468 3.81 -4.37 42.60
N MET A 469 5.09 -4.35 42.93
CA MET A 469 6.09 -5.18 42.26
C MET A 469 6.13 -6.60 42.83
N ASN A 470 5.38 -6.95 43.88
CA ASN A 470 5.44 -8.28 44.53
C ASN A 470 6.89 -8.76 44.80
N GLY A 471 7.81 -7.83 45.08
CA GLY A 471 9.23 -8.13 45.27
C GLY A 471 10.04 -8.44 43.99
N LEU A 472 9.47 -8.31 42.79
CA LEU A 472 10.23 -8.38 41.54
C LEU A 472 11.19 -7.19 41.43
N SER A 473 12.47 -7.49 41.56
CA SER A 473 13.52 -6.54 41.21
C SER A 473 13.66 -6.50 39.68
N MET A 474 13.24 -5.37 39.11
CA MET A 474 13.28 -5.13 37.67
C MET A 474 13.78 -3.72 37.36
N PHE A 475 14.29 -3.55 36.15
CA PHE A 475 14.57 -2.25 35.57
C PHE A 475 13.94 -2.12 34.18
N LEU A 476 13.73 -0.88 33.76
CA LEU A 476 13.23 -0.51 32.45
C LEU A 476 14.39 0.07 31.64
N GLU A 477 14.57 -0.45 30.43
CA GLU A 477 15.61 0.00 29.53
C GLU A 477 14.96 0.61 28.29
N TYR A 478 15.33 1.84 27.94
CA TYR A 478 14.88 2.48 26.72
C TYR A 478 15.37 1.70 25.51
N VAL A 479 14.47 1.40 24.56
CA VAL A 479 14.82 0.62 23.37
C VAL A 479 14.66 1.38 22.06
N CYS A 480 13.62 2.18 21.86
CA CYS A 480 13.48 3.03 20.67
C CYS A 480 12.27 3.96 20.82
N ALA A 481 12.12 4.88 19.87
CA ALA A 481 10.96 5.76 19.75
C ALA A 481 10.61 6.00 18.28
N PHE A 482 9.48 6.65 18.03
CA PHE A 482 9.03 7.05 16.70
C PHE A 482 10.12 7.77 15.88
N ASP A 483 10.87 8.66 16.53
CA ASP A 483 11.93 9.48 15.91
C ASP A 483 13.36 9.08 16.29
N ASP A 484 13.52 7.91 16.92
CA ASP A 484 14.83 7.37 17.28
C ASP A 484 14.86 5.84 17.17
N THR A 485 15.52 5.36 16.10
CA THR A 485 15.55 3.93 15.78
C THR A 485 16.38 3.09 16.75
N ASN A 486 17.38 3.71 17.40
CA ASN A 486 18.29 3.09 18.38
C ASN A 486 18.83 1.71 17.96
N CYS A 487 19.34 1.59 16.72
CA CYS A 487 19.74 0.31 16.12
C CYS A 487 21.13 -0.22 16.53
N GLY A 488 21.97 0.59 17.13
CA GLY A 488 23.37 0.26 17.39
C GLY A 488 24.25 1.49 17.23
N GLU A 489 25.51 1.37 17.67
CA GLU A 489 26.51 2.40 17.53
C GLU A 489 26.70 2.81 16.05
N GLY A 490 26.75 4.11 15.79
CA GLY A 490 26.91 4.67 14.43
C GLY A 490 25.66 4.66 13.55
N HIS A 491 24.58 3.98 13.95
CA HIS A 491 23.33 3.94 13.20
C HIS A 491 22.36 5.04 13.64
N LYS A 492 21.75 5.73 12.66
CA LYS A 492 20.80 6.82 12.92
C LYS A 492 19.61 6.71 11.98
N ALA A 493 18.47 7.22 12.43
CA ALA A 493 17.35 7.51 11.54
C ALA A 493 17.83 8.50 10.46
N LEU A 494 17.45 8.25 9.21
CA LEU A 494 17.94 9.03 8.06
C LEU A 494 17.38 10.45 8.04
N PHE A 495 16.13 10.59 8.48
CA PHE A 495 15.36 11.84 8.48
C PHE A 495 15.00 12.22 9.92
N ARG A 496 15.99 12.13 10.82
CA ARG A 496 15.84 12.37 12.26
C ARG A 496 15.57 13.86 12.51
N PRO A 497 14.54 14.25 13.28
CA PRO A 497 14.40 15.62 13.75
C PRO A 497 15.48 15.95 14.79
N GLU A 498 15.85 17.23 14.93
CA GLU A 498 16.91 17.62 15.87
C GLU A 498 16.56 17.27 17.32
N VAL A 499 15.36 17.65 17.74
CA VAL A 499 14.82 17.31 19.05
C VAL A 499 14.09 15.98 18.92
N THR A 500 14.56 14.95 19.60
CA THR A 500 13.93 13.61 19.62
C THR A 500 13.17 13.35 20.91
N LEU A 501 12.28 12.35 20.92
CA LEU A 501 11.60 11.91 22.15
C LEU A 501 12.60 11.50 23.23
N LEU A 502 13.71 10.86 22.87
CA LEU A 502 14.78 10.49 23.80
C LEU A 502 15.47 11.72 24.42
N SER A 503 15.79 12.74 23.61
CA SER A 503 16.43 13.96 24.14
C SER A 503 15.47 14.74 25.03
N MET A 504 14.18 14.79 24.70
CA MET A 504 13.17 15.43 25.56
C MET A 504 12.97 14.66 26.87
N LEU A 505 12.98 13.33 26.83
CA LEU A 505 12.94 12.50 28.03
C LEU A 505 14.14 12.78 28.93
N ARG A 506 15.37 12.81 28.38
CA ARG A 506 16.57 13.17 29.16
C ARG A 506 16.47 14.55 29.79
N GLY A 507 16.10 15.56 29.00
CA GLY A 507 15.92 16.92 29.49
C GLY A 507 14.90 17.01 30.61
N TYR A 508 13.78 16.26 30.52
CA TYR A 508 12.82 16.18 31.61
C TYR A 508 13.43 15.55 32.87
N LEU A 509 14.17 14.44 32.75
CA LEU A 509 14.80 13.77 33.88
C LEU A 509 15.84 14.64 34.60
N GLU A 510 16.55 15.50 33.87
CA GLU A 510 17.51 16.46 34.42
C GLU A 510 16.85 17.53 35.30
N THR A 511 15.57 17.83 35.07
CA THR A 511 14.81 18.78 35.91
C THR A 511 14.30 18.20 37.23
N LEU A 512 14.38 16.87 37.41
CA LEU A 512 13.90 16.19 38.61
C LEU A 512 14.92 16.29 39.74
N GLU A 513 14.41 16.36 40.98
CA GLU A 513 15.23 16.40 42.19
C GLU A 513 16.19 15.20 42.28
N ASP A 514 17.35 15.42 42.91
CA ASP A 514 18.29 14.34 43.20
C ASP A 514 17.61 13.27 44.07
N GLY A 515 17.78 12.00 43.69
CA GLY A 515 17.12 10.87 44.37
C GLY A 515 15.70 10.55 43.86
N HIS A 516 15.16 11.31 42.91
CA HIS A 516 13.90 10.94 42.26
C HIS A 516 14.01 9.54 41.62
N ILE A 517 12.94 8.72 41.73
CA ILE A 517 12.98 7.30 41.31
C ILE A 517 13.37 7.10 39.84
N LEU A 518 12.98 8.03 38.95
CA LEU A 518 13.35 8.01 37.53
C LEU A 518 14.83 8.32 37.27
N ARG A 519 15.55 8.88 38.25
CA ARG A 519 17.01 9.09 38.22
C ARG A 519 17.77 7.93 38.89
N SER A 520 17.08 6.87 39.32
CA SER A 520 17.70 5.66 39.85
C SER A 520 18.17 4.71 38.74
N ASP A 521 18.98 3.71 39.10
CA ASP A 521 19.46 2.65 38.19
C ASP A 521 18.34 1.73 37.65
N ARG A 522 17.10 1.94 38.09
CA ARG A 522 15.91 1.21 37.61
C ARG A 522 15.36 1.74 36.29
N LEU A 523 15.75 2.93 35.85
CA LEU A 523 15.47 3.43 34.50
C LEU A 523 16.79 3.65 33.77
N ARG A 524 17.04 2.86 32.72
CA ARG A 524 18.26 2.92 31.93
C ARG A 524 17.99 3.59 30.59
N LEU A 525 18.62 4.73 30.38
CA LEU A 525 18.71 5.38 29.09
C LEU A 525 20.11 5.13 28.51
N PRO A 526 20.27 5.00 27.18
CA PRO A 526 21.61 4.90 26.58
C PRO A 526 22.43 6.15 26.93
N ALA A 527 23.74 6.01 27.14
CA ALA A 527 24.60 7.16 27.48
C ALA A 527 24.83 8.11 26.28
N SER A 528 24.78 7.57 25.07
CA SER A 528 24.92 8.32 23.81
C SER A 528 23.68 8.12 22.92
N THR A 529 23.72 8.68 21.70
CA THR A 529 22.70 8.39 20.66
C THR A 529 22.97 7.03 20.03
N GLY A 530 22.74 5.98 20.80
CA GLY A 530 22.82 4.60 20.32
C GLY A 530 23.26 3.62 21.42
N PRO A 531 22.88 2.34 21.32
CA PRO A 531 23.40 1.29 22.17
C PRO A 531 24.82 0.87 21.72
N VAL A 532 25.67 0.49 22.67
CA VAL A 532 27.05 -0.01 22.41
C VAL A 532 27.05 -1.34 21.63
N SER A 533 25.90 -2.04 21.61
CA SER A 533 25.70 -3.30 20.89
C SER A 533 24.42 -3.26 20.07
N ALA A 534 24.25 -4.21 19.15
CA ALA A 534 23.03 -4.33 18.37
C ALA A 534 21.81 -4.52 19.30
N ASN A 535 20.80 -3.66 19.14
CA ASN A 535 19.61 -3.68 19.99
C ASN A 535 18.51 -4.52 19.33
N PRO A 536 18.13 -5.70 19.90
CA PRO A 536 17.13 -6.60 19.31
C PRO A 536 15.69 -6.06 19.42
N TYR A 537 15.50 -4.92 20.08
CA TYR A 537 14.24 -4.18 20.21
C TYR A 537 14.29 -2.81 19.52
N ALA A 538 15.28 -2.57 18.66
CA ALA A 538 15.32 -1.38 17.82
C ALA A 538 14.10 -1.30 16.90
N SER A 539 13.76 -0.10 16.44
CA SER A 539 12.54 0.11 15.62
C SER A 539 12.53 -0.77 14.35
N CYS A 540 13.70 -1.09 13.80
CA CYS A 540 13.85 -1.93 12.61
C CYS A 540 13.45 -3.40 12.82
N HIS A 541 13.42 -3.85 14.08
CA HIS A 541 12.96 -5.20 14.44
C HIS A 541 11.47 -5.26 14.78
N LEU A 542 10.80 -4.12 14.94
CA LEU A 542 9.36 -4.08 15.26
C LEU A 542 8.49 -4.85 14.26
N PRO A 543 8.74 -4.83 12.93
CA PRO A 543 7.97 -5.65 11.99
C PRO A 543 7.97 -7.14 12.35
N GLU A 544 9.11 -7.67 12.78
CA GLU A 544 9.27 -9.06 13.17
C GLU A 544 8.61 -9.35 14.52
N ILE A 545 8.79 -8.45 15.50
CA ILE A 545 8.18 -8.55 16.84
C ILE A 545 6.64 -8.56 16.73
N VAL A 546 6.09 -7.72 15.86
CA VAL A 546 4.64 -7.64 15.60
C VAL A 546 4.12 -8.89 14.89
N GLU A 547 4.84 -9.42 13.89
CA GLU A 547 4.46 -10.69 13.25
C GLU A 547 4.48 -11.86 14.24
N GLN A 548 5.45 -11.88 15.18
CA GLN A 548 5.46 -12.86 16.26
C GLN A 548 4.19 -12.74 17.13
N PHE A 549 3.80 -11.52 17.50
CA PHE A 549 2.55 -11.31 18.21
C PHE A 549 1.33 -11.80 17.41
N TYR A 550 1.28 -11.56 16.09
CA TYR A 550 0.20 -12.08 15.25
C TYR A 550 0.16 -13.60 15.19
N ALA A 551 1.31 -14.27 15.15
CA ALA A 551 1.39 -15.72 15.21
C ALA A 551 0.85 -16.25 16.54
N ASP A 552 1.28 -15.66 17.66
CA ASP A 552 0.82 -16.01 19.01
C ASP A 552 -0.69 -15.76 19.16
N LEU A 553 -1.22 -14.67 18.58
CA LEU A 553 -2.64 -14.33 18.64
C LEU A 553 -3.52 -15.33 17.87
N VAL A 554 -3.05 -15.83 16.73
CA VAL A 554 -3.78 -16.85 15.95
C VAL A 554 -3.70 -18.22 16.61
N ARG A 555 -2.58 -18.54 17.29
CA ARG A 555 -2.35 -19.82 17.97
C ARG A 555 -1.90 -19.57 19.41
N PRO A 556 -2.82 -19.23 20.33
CA PRO A 556 -2.44 -18.95 21.71
C PRO A 556 -1.92 -20.24 22.36
N THR A 557 -0.61 -20.30 22.60
CA THR A 557 0.07 -21.40 23.29
C THR A 557 -0.16 -21.38 24.79
#